data_AF-A0A381QBI0-F1
#
_entry.id   AF-A0A381QBI0-F1
#
_cell.length_a   1.000
_cell.length_b   1.000
_cell.length_c   1.000
_cell.angle_alpha   90.00
_cell.angle_beta   90.00
_cell.angle_gamma   90.00
#
_symmetry.space_group_name_H-M   'P 1'
#
loop_
_entity.id
_entity.type
_entity.pdbx_description
1 polymer ?
#
loop_
_entity_poly.entity_id
_entity_poly.type
_entity_poly.pdbx_seq_one_letter_code
_entity_poly.pdbx_strand_id
1 'polypeptide(L)'
;MAEELGRIQRPPASQYDGRRKLLLVPLIYGPQADDPAGVEALQNYWEQMLTQVAALETALGGLQHIYHESLTVGGDEGLEQLGAADQRSHGFITGKTQSGAVLEATEDMDVLLETLDLQRCMMIPLASSSVGSRLQEWHADSNRQRYEHIANQIDSTLGENETGLLLISERHQVQFPADVEVFYVSPPALDEYRRWLHNWMEQQQNSAAREAASGDGEDTEEDDETSVGEESVDQGGAAEQPESAQ
;
A
#
# COMPACT_ATOMS: atom_id res chain seq x y z
N MET A 1 -28.88 -33.73 -21.99
CA MET A 1 -29.59 -32.44 -21.85
C MET A 1 -28.99 -31.79 -20.62
N ALA A 2 -28.25 -30.69 -20.80
CA ALA A 2 -27.65 -29.96 -19.69
C ALA A 2 -28.68 -28.93 -19.22
N GLU A 3 -29.08 -29.00 -17.95
CA GLU A 3 -29.90 -27.96 -17.32
C GLU A 3 -29.08 -26.68 -17.25
N GLU A 4 -29.58 -25.60 -17.87
CA GLU A 4 -29.02 -24.26 -17.73
C GLU A 4 -29.21 -23.81 -16.28
N LEU A 5 -28.12 -23.78 -15.51
CA LEU A 5 -28.07 -23.16 -14.19
C LEU A 5 -28.63 -21.74 -14.27
N GLY A 6 -29.63 -21.46 -13.43
CA GLY A 6 -30.46 -20.26 -13.50
C GLY A 6 -29.63 -18.98 -13.64
N ARG A 7 -29.94 -18.20 -14.69
CA ARG A 7 -29.44 -16.82 -14.83
C ARG A 7 -29.81 -16.05 -13.56
N ILE A 8 -28.82 -15.79 -12.70
CA ILE A 8 -28.94 -14.80 -11.64
C ILE A 8 -29.16 -13.46 -12.36
N GLN A 9 -30.41 -13.00 -12.39
CA GLN A 9 -30.73 -11.69 -12.94
C GLN A 9 -30.07 -10.66 -12.03
N ARG A 10 -29.27 -9.76 -12.61
CA ARG A 10 -28.76 -8.60 -11.87
C ARG A 10 -29.97 -7.85 -11.31
N PRO A 11 -30.08 -7.71 -9.99
CA PRO A 11 -31.22 -7.04 -9.44
C PRO A 11 -31.31 -5.58 -9.90
N PRO A 12 -32.52 -5.02 -10.03
CA PRO A 12 -32.73 -3.65 -10.48
C PRO A 12 -32.20 -2.66 -9.43
N ALA A 13 -31.66 -1.52 -9.88
CA ALA A 13 -31.09 -0.50 -8.99
C ALA A 13 -32.06 -0.01 -7.89
N SER A 14 -33.36 -0.03 -8.18
CA SER A 14 -34.43 0.33 -7.25
C SER A 14 -34.51 -0.55 -6.00
N GLN A 15 -33.87 -1.72 -5.98
CA GLN A 15 -33.81 -2.53 -4.75
C GLN A 15 -32.89 -1.93 -3.67
N TYR A 16 -32.04 -0.97 -4.06
CA TYR A 16 -31.11 -0.28 -3.18
C TYR A 16 -31.64 1.11 -2.78
N ASP A 17 -32.90 1.42 -3.08
CA ASP A 17 -33.56 2.64 -2.61
C ASP A 17 -33.64 2.63 -1.08
N GLY A 18 -33.28 3.75 -0.47
CA GLY A 18 -33.14 3.94 0.97
C GLY A 18 -31.84 3.40 1.58
N ARG A 19 -30.97 2.72 0.80
CA ARG A 19 -29.67 2.24 1.29
C ARG A 19 -28.53 3.17 0.92
N ARG A 20 -27.53 3.21 1.79
CA ARG A 20 -26.20 3.75 1.49
C ARG A 20 -25.46 2.74 0.63
N LYS A 21 -24.80 3.16 -0.44
CA LYS A 21 -24.07 2.23 -1.33
C LYS A 21 -22.58 2.54 -1.27
N LEU A 22 -21.74 1.51 -1.21
CA LEU A 22 -20.30 1.67 -1.20
C LEU A 22 -19.65 0.80 -2.26
N LEU A 23 -18.98 1.43 -3.22
CA LEU A 23 -18.10 0.75 -4.16
C LEU A 23 -16.77 0.49 -3.48
N LEU A 24 -16.42 -0.78 -3.26
CA LEU A 24 -15.19 -1.17 -2.59
C LEU A 24 -14.16 -1.61 -3.64
N VAL A 25 -13.10 -0.82 -3.79
CA VAL A 25 -12.09 -0.95 -4.83
C VAL A 25 -10.74 -1.29 -4.18
N PRO A 26 -10.09 -2.40 -4.59
CA PRO A 26 -8.73 -2.69 -4.17
C PRO A 26 -7.76 -1.56 -4.55
N LEU A 27 -7.09 -0.97 -3.57
CA LEU A 27 -6.01 -0.03 -3.83
C LEU A 27 -4.73 -0.82 -4.09
N ILE A 28 -4.23 -0.71 -5.32
CA ILE A 28 -3.03 -1.44 -5.75
C ILE A 28 -1.92 -0.46 -6.08
N TYR A 29 -0.86 -0.56 -5.31
CA TYR A 29 0.43 0.03 -5.65
C TYR A 29 1.23 -0.94 -6.51
N GLY A 30 1.79 -0.43 -7.60
CA GLY A 30 2.77 -1.16 -8.39
C GLY A 30 4.12 -1.15 -7.66
N PRO A 31 4.89 -2.23 -7.66
CA PRO A 31 6.28 -2.14 -7.23
C PRO A 31 7.02 -1.14 -8.14
N GLN A 32 8.03 -0.48 -7.61
CA GLN A 32 8.98 0.34 -8.37
C GLN A 32 9.94 -0.58 -9.16
N ALA A 33 9.36 -1.49 -9.94
CA ALA A 33 10.09 -2.44 -10.76
C ALA A 33 10.00 -1.98 -12.21
N ASP A 34 11.16 -1.83 -12.86
CA ASP A 34 11.25 -1.67 -14.32
C ASP A 34 10.93 -3.00 -15.04
N ASP A 35 9.83 -3.67 -14.66
CA ASP A 35 9.33 -4.89 -15.30
C ASP A 35 8.13 -4.54 -16.21
N PRO A 36 8.29 -4.60 -17.55
CA PRO A 36 7.22 -4.31 -18.50
C PRO A 36 5.95 -5.13 -18.28
N ALA A 37 6.07 -6.40 -17.86
CA ALA A 37 4.90 -7.26 -17.64
C ALA A 37 4.07 -6.79 -16.44
N GLY A 38 4.73 -6.25 -15.41
CA GLY A 38 4.07 -5.64 -14.26
C GLY A 38 3.35 -4.35 -14.59
N VAL A 39 4.00 -3.51 -15.38
CA VAL A 39 3.41 -2.25 -15.86
C VAL A 39 2.14 -2.54 -16.66
N GLU A 40 2.19 -3.51 -17.57
CA GLU A 40 1.03 -3.92 -18.38
C GLU A 40 -0.10 -4.51 -17.52
N ALA A 41 0.21 -5.45 -16.62
CA ALA A 41 -0.78 -6.06 -15.74
C ALA A 41 -1.48 -5.02 -14.85
N LEU A 42 -0.71 -4.06 -14.34
CA LEU A 42 -1.21 -2.97 -13.53
C LEU A 42 -2.07 -1.98 -14.35
N GLN A 43 -1.66 -1.64 -15.57
CA GLN A 43 -2.48 -0.84 -16.47
C GLN A 43 -3.82 -1.53 -16.77
N ASN A 44 -3.80 -2.82 -17.09
CA ASN A 44 -5.01 -3.61 -17.36
C ASN A 44 -5.95 -3.62 -16.16
N TYR A 45 -5.41 -3.74 -14.94
CA TYR A 45 -6.19 -3.61 -13.70
C TYR A 45 -6.92 -2.26 -13.63
N TRP A 46 -6.17 -1.16 -13.80
CA TRP A 46 -6.73 0.18 -13.69
C TRP A 46 -7.80 0.44 -14.76
N GLU A 47 -7.57 0.08 -16.02
CA GLU A 47 -8.54 0.25 -17.10
C GLU A 47 -9.86 -0.51 -16.85
N GLN A 48 -9.75 -1.77 -16.40
CA GLN A 48 -10.94 -2.57 -16.09
C GLN A 48 -11.66 -2.06 -14.84
N MET A 49 -10.92 -1.66 -13.81
CA MET A 49 -11.48 -1.07 -12.58
C MET A 49 -12.28 0.20 -12.92
N LEU A 50 -11.68 1.12 -13.68
CA LEU A 50 -12.33 2.37 -14.13
C LEU A 50 -13.63 2.10 -14.90
N THR A 51 -13.59 1.11 -15.80
CA THR A 51 -14.77 0.70 -16.59
C THR A 51 -15.88 0.17 -15.69
N GLN A 52 -15.55 -0.66 -14.70
CA GLN A 52 -16.54 -1.23 -13.78
C GLN A 52 -17.13 -0.16 -12.84
N VAL A 53 -16.29 0.73 -12.29
CA VAL A 53 -16.76 1.84 -11.46
C VAL A 53 -17.72 2.73 -12.24
N ALA A 54 -17.38 3.12 -13.47
CA ALA A 54 -18.26 3.97 -14.29
C ALA A 54 -19.62 3.32 -14.58
N ALA A 55 -19.65 2.00 -14.80
CA ALA A 55 -20.89 1.27 -15.00
C ALA A 55 -21.75 1.22 -13.72
N LEU A 56 -21.13 1.02 -12.56
CA LEU A 56 -21.81 0.98 -11.26
C LEU A 56 -22.32 2.37 -10.85
N GLU A 57 -21.51 3.41 -11.00
CA GLU A 57 -21.89 4.80 -10.77
C GLU A 57 -23.13 5.18 -11.60
N THR A 58 -23.13 4.84 -12.90
CA THR A 58 -24.30 5.07 -13.76
C THR A 58 -25.52 4.29 -13.28
N ALA A 59 -25.35 3.04 -12.87
CA ALA A 59 -26.44 2.19 -12.43
C ALA A 59 -27.01 2.60 -11.06
N LEU A 60 -26.19 3.19 -10.18
CA LEU A 60 -26.56 3.54 -8.80
C LEU A 60 -26.98 5.00 -8.63
N GLY A 61 -26.90 5.82 -9.70
CA GLY A 61 -27.38 7.20 -9.70
C GLY A 61 -26.32 8.26 -9.39
N GLY A 62 -25.03 7.94 -9.58
CA GLY A 62 -23.91 8.85 -9.38
C GLY A 62 -22.95 8.39 -8.29
N LEU A 63 -21.98 9.26 -7.97
CA LEU A 63 -20.97 9.06 -6.94
C LEU A 63 -20.84 10.37 -6.14
N GLN A 64 -21.07 10.32 -4.84
CA GLN A 64 -21.10 11.50 -3.98
C GLN A 64 -19.83 11.63 -3.13
N HIS A 65 -19.32 10.51 -2.60
CA HIS A 65 -18.17 10.52 -1.69
C HIS A 65 -17.06 9.60 -2.19
N ILE A 66 -15.82 10.02 -1.99
CA ILE A 66 -14.62 9.24 -2.27
C ILE A 66 -13.80 9.16 -1.00
N TYR A 67 -13.44 7.95 -0.64
CA TYR A 67 -12.56 7.60 0.46
C TYR A 67 -11.32 6.92 -0.12
N HIS A 68 -10.14 7.28 0.38
CA HIS A 68 -8.88 6.74 -0.10
C HIS A 68 -7.99 6.39 1.10
N GLU A 69 -7.49 5.17 1.15
CA GLU A 69 -6.55 4.73 2.18
C GLU A 69 -5.28 5.62 2.17
N SER A 70 -4.77 5.94 3.34
CA SER A 70 -3.65 6.86 3.61
C SER A 70 -3.96 8.34 3.37
N LEU A 71 -5.23 8.74 3.25
CA LEU A 71 -5.63 10.13 3.09
C LEU A 71 -6.17 10.72 4.39
N THR A 72 -5.44 11.67 4.96
CA THR A 72 -5.76 12.30 6.27
C THR A 72 -6.38 13.69 6.15
N VAL A 73 -6.39 14.25 4.93
CA VAL A 73 -7.01 15.54 4.61
C VAL A 73 -7.87 15.37 3.36
N GLY A 74 -9.09 15.92 3.37
CA GLY A 74 -10.02 15.86 2.25
C GLY A 74 -9.91 17.05 1.30
N GLY A 75 -10.81 17.11 0.31
CA GLY A 75 -10.92 18.22 -0.63
C GLY A 75 -9.67 18.45 -1.49
N ASP A 76 -9.43 19.70 -1.87
CA ASP A 76 -8.35 20.08 -2.78
C ASP A 76 -6.95 19.79 -2.19
N GLU A 77 -6.77 20.03 -0.88
CA GLU A 77 -5.50 19.74 -0.20
C GLU A 77 -5.20 18.23 -0.21
N GLY A 78 -6.21 17.40 0.05
CA GLY A 78 -6.08 15.95 -0.07
C GLY A 78 -5.74 15.50 -1.48
N LEU A 79 -6.33 16.15 -2.48
CA LEU A 79 -6.05 15.85 -3.88
C LEU A 79 -4.60 16.19 -4.26
N GLU A 80 -4.08 17.33 -3.80
CA GLU A 80 -2.67 17.70 -3.99
C GLU A 80 -1.71 16.67 -3.36
N GLN A 81 -2.02 16.19 -2.15
CA GLN A 81 -1.23 15.14 -1.48
C GLN A 81 -1.22 13.83 -2.27
N LEU A 82 -2.36 13.41 -2.81
CA LEU A 82 -2.45 12.22 -3.66
C LEU A 82 -1.59 12.35 -4.92
N GLY A 83 -1.53 13.54 -5.52
CA GLY A 83 -0.71 13.81 -6.71
C GLY A 83 0.79 13.57 -6.49
N ALA A 84 1.29 13.78 -5.28
CA ALA A 84 2.68 13.53 -4.94
C ALA A 84 2.98 12.04 -4.69
N ALA A 85 1.96 11.25 -4.30
CA ALA A 85 2.12 9.86 -3.87
C ALA A 85 1.78 8.84 -4.97
N ASP A 86 0.70 9.04 -5.72
CA ASP A 86 0.23 8.12 -6.76
C ASP A 86 -0.51 8.85 -7.89
N GLN A 87 0.17 8.95 -9.04
CA GLN A 87 -0.36 9.63 -10.22
C GLN A 87 -1.64 8.99 -10.78
N ARG A 88 -1.85 7.67 -10.60
CA ARG A 88 -3.00 6.95 -11.17
C ARG A 88 -4.27 7.20 -10.36
N SER A 89 -4.19 6.99 -9.05
CA SER A 89 -5.29 7.31 -8.13
C SER A 89 -5.64 8.79 -8.20
N HIS A 90 -4.64 9.67 -8.24
CA HIS A 90 -4.83 11.11 -8.39
C HIS A 90 -5.62 11.48 -9.65
N GLY A 91 -5.24 10.97 -10.83
CA GLY A 91 -5.94 11.27 -12.08
C GLY A 91 -7.40 10.81 -12.09
N PHE A 92 -7.65 9.62 -11.55
CA PHE A 92 -9.01 9.09 -11.41
C PHE A 92 -9.87 9.94 -10.48
N ILE A 93 -9.37 10.23 -9.27
CA ILE A 93 -10.10 10.98 -8.24
C ILE A 93 -10.36 12.41 -8.72
N THR A 94 -9.37 13.05 -9.36
CA THR A 94 -9.53 14.39 -9.95
C THR A 94 -10.73 14.45 -10.90
N GLY A 95 -10.90 13.45 -11.78
CA GLY A 95 -12.04 13.42 -12.70
C GLY A 95 -13.38 13.29 -11.98
N LYS A 96 -13.42 12.56 -10.86
CA LYS A 96 -14.64 12.40 -10.06
C LYS A 96 -14.98 13.62 -9.22
N THR A 97 -13.98 14.28 -8.64
CA THR A 97 -14.21 15.53 -7.88
C THR A 97 -14.67 16.67 -8.79
N GLN A 98 -14.12 16.76 -10.00
CA GLN A 98 -14.62 17.67 -11.04
C GLN A 98 -16.08 17.39 -11.46
N SER A 99 -16.53 16.15 -11.28
CA SER A 99 -17.92 15.73 -11.55
C SER A 99 -18.85 15.93 -10.35
N GLY A 100 -18.35 16.47 -9.24
CA GLY A 100 -19.12 16.82 -8.05
C GLY A 100 -18.96 15.87 -6.86
N ALA A 101 -18.11 14.84 -6.94
CA ALA A 101 -17.82 13.99 -5.80
C ALA A 101 -16.94 14.73 -4.76
N VAL A 102 -17.18 14.48 -3.48
CA VAL A 102 -16.38 15.00 -2.37
C VAL A 102 -15.30 13.99 -2.01
N LEU A 103 -14.05 14.45 -1.94
CA LEU A 103 -12.95 13.67 -1.40
C LEU A 103 -12.90 13.84 0.12
N GLU A 104 -13.18 12.78 0.85
CA GLU A 104 -13.27 12.80 2.32
C GLU A 104 -11.90 12.56 2.97
N ALA A 105 -11.63 13.25 4.08
CA ALA A 105 -10.53 12.89 4.98
C ALA A 105 -10.84 11.51 5.57
N THR A 106 -10.15 10.48 5.07
CA THR A 106 -10.54 9.08 5.30
C THR A 106 -9.93 8.51 6.58
N GLU A 107 -8.77 9.02 6.98
CA GLU A 107 -7.98 8.50 8.09
C GLU A 107 -7.61 9.58 9.10
N ASP A 108 -7.42 9.16 10.35
CA ASP A 108 -6.81 9.99 11.37
C ASP A 108 -5.29 10.02 11.18
N MET A 109 -4.70 11.23 11.22
CA MET A 109 -3.27 11.42 10.99
C MET A 109 -2.42 10.70 12.03
N ASP A 110 -2.74 10.85 13.32
CA ASP A 110 -1.91 10.32 14.40
C ASP A 110 -1.96 8.79 14.41
N VAL A 111 -3.16 8.20 14.22
CA VAL A 111 -3.34 6.75 14.13
C VAL A 111 -2.63 6.17 12.89
N LEU A 112 -2.72 6.86 11.74
CA LEU A 112 -2.03 6.43 10.53
C LEU A 112 -0.51 6.43 10.72
N LEU A 113 0.05 7.54 11.23
CA LEU A 113 1.49 7.66 11.44
C LEU A 113 2.01 6.63 12.44
N GLU A 114 1.28 6.41 13.55
CA GLU A 114 1.62 5.36 14.52
C GLU A 114 1.62 3.98 13.86
N THR A 115 0.58 3.65 13.09
CA THR A 115 0.49 2.36 12.37
C THR A 115 1.68 2.17 11.42
N LEU A 116 2.05 3.21 10.66
CA LEU A 116 3.18 3.19 9.73
C LEU A 116 4.54 3.08 10.44
N ASP A 117 4.73 3.76 11.56
CA ASP A 117 5.93 3.65 12.40
C ASP A 117 6.08 2.23 12.94
N LEU A 118 5.00 1.65 13.49
CA LEU A 118 5.00 0.29 14.02
C LEU A 118 5.28 -0.73 12.92
N GLN A 119 4.69 -0.55 11.74
CA GLN A 119 4.97 -1.37 10.56
C GLN A 119 6.47 -1.30 10.18
N ARG A 120 7.07 -0.11 10.16
CA ARG A 120 8.50 0.06 9.91
C ARG A 120 9.36 -0.62 10.97
N CYS A 121 9.00 -0.50 12.24
CA CYS A 121 9.71 -1.18 13.33
C CYS A 121 9.68 -2.70 13.17
N MET A 122 8.57 -3.29 12.71
CA MET A 122 8.45 -4.74 12.50
C MET A 122 9.31 -5.26 11.34
N MET A 123 9.71 -4.40 10.39
CA MET A 123 10.61 -4.79 9.31
C MET A 123 12.07 -4.91 9.76
N ILE A 124 12.42 -4.38 10.94
CA ILE A 124 13.77 -4.48 11.50
C ILE A 124 13.93 -5.86 12.16
N PRO A 125 15.02 -6.61 11.90
CA PRO A 125 15.29 -7.86 12.60
C PRO A 125 15.41 -7.65 14.12
N LEU A 126 14.51 -8.26 14.89
CA LEU A 126 14.48 -8.14 16.35
C LEU A 126 15.13 -9.37 17.01
N ALA A 127 16.09 -9.14 17.89
CA ALA A 127 16.74 -10.22 18.66
C ALA A 127 15.85 -10.76 19.80
N SER A 128 14.95 -9.94 20.35
CA SER A 128 14.09 -10.31 21.49
C SER A 128 12.69 -10.67 21.03
N SER A 129 12.30 -11.93 21.23
CA SER A 129 10.94 -12.41 20.94
C SER A 129 9.88 -11.66 21.74
N SER A 130 10.14 -11.32 23.01
CA SER A 130 9.19 -10.55 23.83
C SER A 130 8.96 -9.15 23.31
N VAL A 131 9.97 -8.50 22.72
CA VAL A 131 9.80 -7.19 22.08
C VAL A 131 8.97 -7.34 20.82
N GLY A 132 9.27 -8.37 20.00
CA GLY A 132 8.49 -8.68 18.80
C GLY A 132 7.01 -8.90 19.10
N SER A 133 6.66 -9.69 20.11
CA SER A 133 5.26 -9.93 20.49
C SER A 133 4.54 -8.66 20.93
N ARG A 134 5.18 -7.81 21.75
CA ARG A 134 4.56 -6.54 22.19
C ARG A 134 4.37 -5.56 21.04
N LEU A 135 5.33 -5.49 20.12
CA LEU A 135 5.23 -4.64 18.93
C LEU A 135 4.09 -5.11 18.03
N GLN A 136 3.92 -6.42 17.87
CA GLN A 136 2.83 -7.00 17.10
C GLN A 136 1.45 -6.72 17.72
N GLU A 137 1.33 -6.85 19.05
CA GLU A 137 0.10 -6.49 19.77
C GLU A 137 -0.25 -5.01 19.59
N TRP A 138 0.73 -4.12 19.79
CA TRP A 138 0.53 -2.68 19.59
C TRP A 138 0.14 -2.35 18.15
N HIS A 139 0.83 -2.93 17.15
CA HIS A 139 0.45 -2.75 15.75
C HIS A 139 -0.98 -3.25 15.46
N ALA A 140 -1.36 -4.40 16.01
CA ALA A 140 -2.72 -4.93 15.83
C ALA A 140 -3.79 -3.99 16.42
N ASP A 141 -3.54 -3.41 17.60
CA ASP A 141 -4.45 -2.46 18.23
C ASP A 141 -4.52 -1.12 17.49
N SER A 142 -3.38 -0.60 17.00
CA SER A 142 -3.33 0.63 16.21
C SER A 142 -4.05 0.45 14.87
N ASN A 143 -3.82 -0.67 14.19
CA ASN A 143 -4.49 -1.02 12.93
C ASN A 143 -6.00 -1.24 13.10
N ARG A 144 -6.44 -1.77 14.25
CA ARG A 144 -7.87 -1.86 14.59
C ARG A 144 -8.48 -0.47 14.73
N GLN A 145 -7.84 0.43 15.48
CA GLN A 145 -8.30 1.82 15.63
C GLN A 145 -8.37 2.55 14.28
N ARG A 146 -7.38 2.32 13.41
CA ARG A 146 -7.35 2.86 12.05
C ARG A 146 -8.59 2.49 11.25
N TYR A 147 -8.94 1.21 11.21
CA TYR A 147 -10.12 0.75 10.46
C TYR A 147 -11.45 1.07 11.15
N GLU A 148 -11.49 1.17 12.48
CA GLU A 148 -12.64 1.71 13.22
C GLU A 148 -12.88 3.18 12.84
N HIS A 149 -11.82 3.99 12.71
CA HIS A 149 -11.93 5.38 12.27
C HIS A 149 -12.48 5.48 10.84
N ILE A 150 -11.93 4.72 9.89
CA ILE A 150 -12.43 4.68 8.50
C ILE A 150 -13.93 4.31 8.46
N ALA A 151 -14.35 3.31 9.24
CA ALA A 151 -15.75 2.92 9.32
C ALA A 151 -16.64 4.05 9.82
N ASN A 152 -16.22 4.73 10.91
CA ASN A 152 -16.95 5.85 11.49
C ASN A 152 -17.02 7.05 10.53
N GLN A 153 -15.94 7.31 9.79
CA GLN A 153 -15.91 8.37 8.80
C GLN A 153 -16.97 8.13 7.74
N ILE A 154 -16.97 6.94 7.13
CA ILE A 154 -17.98 6.54 6.13
C ILE A 154 -19.38 6.60 6.73
N ASP A 155 -19.58 6.14 7.97
CA ASP A 155 -20.88 6.18 8.62
C ASP A 155 -21.41 7.62 8.80
N SER A 156 -20.51 8.56 9.10
CA SER A 156 -20.85 9.96 9.36
C SER A 156 -21.04 10.81 8.09
N THR A 157 -20.36 10.48 6.99
CA THR A 157 -20.37 11.29 5.76
C THR A 157 -21.22 10.70 4.65
N LEU A 158 -21.35 9.37 4.55
CA LEU A 158 -22.19 8.76 3.53
C LEU A 158 -23.66 8.82 3.95
N GLY A 159 -24.44 9.68 3.29
CA GLY A 159 -25.86 9.88 3.55
C GLY A 159 -26.77 8.83 2.90
N GLU A 160 -28.04 8.85 3.29
CA GLU A 160 -29.06 7.97 2.71
C GLU A 160 -29.17 8.13 1.19
N ASN A 161 -29.29 7.01 0.47
CA ASN A 161 -29.32 6.93 -0.99
C ASN A 161 -28.04 7.31 -1.72
N GLU A 162 -27.02 7.81 -1.03
CA GLU A 162 -25.76 8.18 -1.63
C GLU A 162 -24.90 6.96 -1.94
N THR A 163 -24.01 7.17 -2.90
CA THR A 163 -23.01 6.19 -3.31
C THR A 163 -21.62 6.76 -2.99
N GLY A 164 -20.89 6.01 -2.18
CA GLY A 164 -19.48 6.24 -1.90
C GLY A 164 -18.59 5.30 -2.71
N LEU A 165 -17.32 5.66 -2.85
CA LEU A 165 -16.26 4.79 -3.37
C LEU A 165 -15.11 4.78 -2.37
N LEU A 166 -14.68 3.60 -1.95
CA LEU A 166 -13.54 3.40 -1.06
C LEU A 166 -12.43 2.66 -1.82
N LEU A 167 -11.29 3.34 -2.02
CA LEU A 167 -10.05 2.69 -2.43
C LEU A 167 -9.27 2.27 -1.20
N ILE A 168 -9.09 0.97 -0.99
CA ILE A 168 -8.43 0.43 0.20
C ILE A 168 -7.73 -0.90 -0.07
N SER A 169 -6.69 -1.21 0.70
CA SER A 169 -6.02 -2.50 0.67
C SER A 169 -6.99 -3.68 0.82
N GLU A 170 -6.74 -4.77 0.08
CA GLU A 170 -7.64 -5.94 0.04
C GLU A 170 -7.81 -6.64 1.39
N ARG A 171 -6.83 -6.49 2.28
CA ARG A 171 -6.82 -7.13 3.61
C ARG A 171 -7.30 -6.19 4.71
N HIS A 172 -8.08 -5.16 4.35
CA HIS A 172 -8.66 -4.25 5.31
C HIS A 172 -9.56 -4.97 6.33
N GLN A 173 -9.71 -4.38 7.52
CA GLN A 173 -10.56 -4.93 8.58
C GLN A 173 -11.79 -4.05 8.87
N VAL A 174 -12.05 -3.04 8.03
CA VAL A 174 -13.21 -2.15 8.12
C VAL A 174 -14.50 -2.97 8.24
N GLN A 175 -15.29 -2.66 9.26
CA GLN A 175 -16.63 -3.20 9.47
C GLN A 175 -17.65 -2.14 9.08
N PHE A 176 -18.35 -2.35 7.97
CA PHE A 176 -19.34 -1.37 7.49
C PHE A 176 -20.66 -1.48 8.28
N PRO A 177 -21.39 -0.37 8.45
CA PRO A 177 -22.74 -0.38 9.01
C PRO A 177 -23.67 -1.32 8.24
N ALA A 178 -24.63 -1.93 8.94
CA ALA A 178 -25.51 -2.96 8.37
C ALA A 178 -26.45 -2.46 7.25
N ASP A 179 -26.66 -1.15 7.17
CA ASP A 179 -27.47 -0.47 6.16
C ASP A 179 -26.65 0.03 4.95
N VAL A 180 -25.33 -0.20 4.95
CA VAL A 180 -24.44 0.04 3.80
C VAL A 180 -24.40 -1.21 2.92
N GLU A 181 -24.85 -1.08 1.68
CA GLU A 181 -24.71 -2.09 0.64
C GLU A 181 -23.33 -1.97 -0.02
N VAL A 182 -22.51 -3.02 0.10
CA VAL A 182 -21.13 -3.03 -0.42
C VAL A 182 -21.08 -3.74 -1.78
N PHE A 183 -20.57 -3.04 -2.78
CA PHE A 183 -20.32 -3.55 -4.13
C PHE A 183 -18.82 -3.72 -4.35
N TYR A 184 -18.36 -4.96 -4.38
CA TYR A 184 -16.95 -5.26 -4.66
C TYR A 184 -16.62 -5.03 -6.13
N VAL A 185 -15.62 -4.18 -6.40
CA VAL A 185 -15.08 -3.92 -7.73
C VAL A 185 -13.81 -4.74 -7.91
N SER A 186 -13.96 -5.99 -8.33
CA SER A 186 -12.87 -6.95 -8.50
C SER A 186 -12.77 -7.39 -9.97
N PRO A 187 -12.11 -6.61 -10.84
CA PRO A 187 -11.95 -6.97 -12.25
C PRO A 187 -11.08 -8.22 -12.43
N PRO A 188 -11.26 -9.03 -13.49
CA PRO A 188 -10.41 -10.18 -13.78
C PRO A 188 -8.91 -9.85 -13.83
N ALA A 189 -8.55 -8.65 -14.31
CA ALA A 189 -7.16 -8.19 -14.31
C ALA A 189 -6.54 -8.06 -12.90
N LEU A 190 -7.33 -8.02 -11.84
CA LEU A 190 -6.82 -8.09 -10.46
C LEU A 190 -6.12 -9.43 -10.21
N ASP A 191 -6.69 -10.54 -10.67
CA ASP A 191 -6.09 -11.87 -10.51
C ASP A 191 -4.82 -12.02 -11.35
N GLU A 192 -4.81 -11.42 -12.55
CA GLU A 192 -3.62 -11.37 -13.41
C GLU A 192 -2.48 -10.61 -12.73
N TYR A 193 -2.77 -9.43 -12.17
CA TYR A 193 -1.81 -8.63 -11.41
C TYR A 193 -1.28 -9.39 -10.18
N ARG A 194 -2.17 -10.00 -9.38
CA ARG A 194 -1.78 -10.80 -8.19
C ARG A 194 -0.82 -11.93 -8.58
N ARG A 195 -1.15 -12.66 -9.65
CA ARG A 195 -0.31 -13.76 -10.14
C ARG A 195 1.06 -13.25 -10.60
N TRP A 196 1.10 -12.13 -11.32
CA TRP A 196 2.37 -11.52 -11.70
C TRP A 196 3.19 -11.09 -10.47
N LEU A 197 2.58 -10.37 -9.52
CA LEU A 197 3.26 -9.88 -8.32
C LEU A 197 3.84 -11.02 -7.49
N HIS A 198 3.09 -12.11 -7.34
CA HIS A 198 3.56 -13.32 -6.65
C HIS A 198 4.80 -13.91 -7.33
N ASN A 199 4.74 -14.13 -8.65
CA ASN A 199 5.86 -14.68 -9.41
C ASN A 199 7.09 -13.77 -9.37
N TRP A 200 6.88 -12.45 -9.40
CA TRP A 200 7.94 -11.46 -9.33
C TRP A 200 8.64 -11.49 -7.95
N MET A 201 7.88 -11.54 -6.86
CA MET A 201 8.44 -11.66 -5.50
C MET A 201 9.25 -12.95 -5.30
N GLU A 202 8.75 -14.09 -5.82
CA GLU A 202 9.49 -15.36 -5.76
C GLU A 202 10.81 -15.30 -6.52
N GLN A 203 10.82 -14.67 -7.71
CA GLN A 203 12.05 -14.48 -8.48
C GLN A 203 13.05 -13.59 -7.74
N GLN A 204 12.59 -12.50 -7.14
CA GLN A 204 13.46 -11.59 -6.39
C GLN A 204 14.09 -12.26 -5.17
N GLN A 205 13.31 -13.05 -4.41
CA GLN A 205 13.82 -13.82 -3.27
C GLN A 205 14.84 -14.89 -3.71
N ASN A 206 14.57 -15.60 -4.80
CA ASN A 206 15.51 -16.59 -5.34
C ASN A 206 16.81 -15.95 -5.85
N SER A 207 16.73 -14.77 -6.47
CA SER A 207 17.91 -14.02 -6.92
C SER A 207 18.75 -13.54 -5.74
N ALA A 208 18.13 -12.92 -4.73
CA ALA A 208 18.81 -12.48 -3.52
C ALA A 208 19.46 -13.65 -2.75
N ALA A 209 18.78 -14.80 -2.66
CA ALA A 209 19.34 -16.00 -2.03
C ALA A 209 20.54 -16.57 -2.79
N ARG A 210 20.54 -16.48 -4.13
CA ARG A 210 21.68 -16.90 -4.97
C ARG A 210 22.87 -15.96 -4.85
N GLU A 211 22.62 -14.65 -4.83
CA GLU A 211 23.66 -13.62 -4.65
C GLU A 211 24.32 -13.74 -3.27
N ALA A 212 23.53 -13.94 -2.21
CA ALA A 212 24.04 -14.18 -0.86
C ALA A 212 24.86 -15.48 -0.75
N ALA A 213 24.49 -16.53 -1.49
CA ALA A 213 25.24 -17.80 -1.53
C ALA A 213 26.52 -17.73 -2.37
N SER A 214 26.63 -16.78 -3.31
CA SER A 214 27.83 -16.57 -4.13
C SER A 214 28.84 -15.58 -3.54
N GLY A 215 28.48 -14.85 -2.48
CA GLY A 215 29.32 -13.81 -1.86
C GLY A 215 30.29 -14.28 -0.76
N ASP A 216 30.35 -15.59 -0.46
CA ASP A 216 31.13 -16.13 0.67
C ASP A 216 32.46 -16.81 0.22
N GLY A 217 33.05 -16.33 -0.87
CA GLY A 217 34.18 -16.99 -1.54
C GLY A 217 35.24 -16.05 -2.09
N GLU A 218 35.76 -15.12 -1.30
CA GLU A 218 37.09 -14.52 -1.49
C GLU A 218 37.49 -13.76 -0.21
N ASP A 219 38.17 -14.45 0.72
CA ASP A 219 39.42 -14.02 1.35
C ASP A 219 39.73 -14.89 2.58
N THR A 220 40.49 -15.97 2.36
CA THR A 220 41.36 -16.54 3.39
C THR A 220 42.49 -17.32 2.72
N GLU A 221 43.60 -16.64 2.45
CA GLU A 221 44.93 -17.26 2.45
C GLU A 221 45.86 -16.36 3.27
N GLU A 222 45.91 -16.61 4.57
CA GLU A 222 47.07 -16.32 5.42
C GLU A 222 47.94 -17.59 5.53
N ASP A 223 49.23 -17.32 5.82
CA ASP A 223 50.32 -18.22 6.26
C ASP A 223 51.26 -18.75 5.15
N ASP A 224 52.59 -18.63 5.21
CA ASP A 224 53.50 -18.35 6.33
C ASP A 224 54.95 -18.02 5.87
N GLU A 225 55.66 -17.29 6.74
CA GLU A 225 57.12 -17.13 7.03
C GLU A 225 58.23 -17.81 6.16
N THR A 226 59.52 -17.40 6.09
CA THR A 226 60.41 -16.35 6.65
C THR A 226 61.77 -16.45 5.90
N SER A 227 62.53 -15.35 5.79
CA SER A 227 63.97 -15.28 6.19
C SER A 227 64.71 -14.04 5.65
N VAL A 228 64.96 -13.11 6.58
CA VAL A 228 66.24 -12.42 6.90
C VAL A 228 67.05 -11.71 5.80
N GLY A 229 67.31 -10.41 6.03
CA GLY A 229 68.52 -9.72 5.59
C GLY A 229 68.46 -8.19 5.73
N GLU A 230 68.91 -7.67 6.89
CA GLU A 230 69.68 -6.42 7.17
C GLU A 230 69.37 -5.10 6.41
N GLU A 231 69.48 -3.88 6.95
CA GLU A 231 69.70 -3.24 8.25
C GLU A 231 69.61 -1.71 7.98
N SER A 232 69.73 -0.88 9.03
CA SER A 232 69.94 0.59 9.10
C SER A 232 68.68 1.49 9.05
N VAL A 233 68.15 1.95 10.19
CA VAL A 233 68.60 3.06 11.10
C VAL A 233 68.43 4.44 10.46
N ASP A 234 67.48 5.26 10.95
CA ASP A 234 67.80 6.51 11.68
C ASP A 234 66.54 7.17 12.30
N GLN A 235 66.78 7.93 13.36
CA GLN A 235 65.90 8.42 14.42
C GLN A 235 65.30 9.81 14.18
N GLY A 236 64.27 10.13 14.98
CA GLY A 236 63.97 11.49 15.46
C GLY A 236 62.76 12.14 14.79
N GLY A 237 61.77 12.70 15.48
CA GLY A 237 61.58 12.98 16.91
C GLY A 237 60.26 13.76 17.08
N ALA A 238 59.67 13.64 18.28
CA ALA A 238 58.90 14.64 19.07
C ALA A 238 58.60 16.01 18.43
N ALA A 239 57.52 16.74 18.68
CA ALA A 239 56.36 16.63 19.56
C ALA A 239 55.44 17.86 19.26
N GLU A 240 54.20 17.78 19.78
CA GLU A 240 53.36 18.88 20.27
C GLU A 240 52.72 19.94 19.34
N GLN A 241 51.41 20.11 19.57
CA GLN A 241 50.49 21.19 19.17
C GLN A 241 50.79 22.49 19.97
N PRO A 242 49.93 23.55 20.03
CA PRO A 242 48.80 23.99 19.21
C PRO A 242 48.81 25.50 18.86
N GLU A 243 47.79 25.90 18.08
CA GLU A 243 47.04 27.18 18.03
C GLU A 243 47.66 28.57 18.32
N SER A 244 47.24 29.48 17.43
CA SER A 244 46.67 30.84 17.66
C SER A 244 47.49 32.09 17.27
N ALA A 245 46.87 32.86 16.36
CA ALA A 245 46.91 34.31 16.09
C ALA A 245 46.64 34.49 14.58
N GLN A 246 45.75 35.33 14.07
CA GLN A 246 44.91 36.42 14.56
C GLN A 246 43.77 36.61 13.55
#